data_AF-A0A947BHR0-F1
#
_entry.id   AF-A0A947BHR0-F1
#
_cell.length_a   1.000
_cell.length_b   1.000
_cell.length_c   1.000
_cell.angle_alpha   90.00
_cell.angle_beta   90.00
_cell.angle_gamma   90.00
#
_symmetry.space_group_name_H-M   'P 1'
#
loop_
_entity.id
_entity.type
_entity.pdbx_description
1 polymer ?
#
loop_
_entity_poly.entity_id
_entity_poly.type
_entity_poly.pdbx_seq_one_letter_code
_entity_poly.pdbx_strand_id
1 'polypeptide(L)'
;MSSPQIINTGVYPVDTLSSADARTWLAQVRTRLDHDGCCTLPNFVTAKALAKMVRQAHSIAHLAYPGPTEVSPYFFNYRLGKGDDLPATHPLRRKGRRKLAQVAADLIPPDFLLSQLYRSDLMLDFLAAITGEPVYRNQDPYQSLNISVMKQGGCQQWHFDSGTMVITLLLQEPEAGGIFEYAPAIRSEADENFDAVQAVLDGDSARVRQNRLQAGTLSLFRGHYSLHRVTEVEGSRQRVQAILGYSTRPGLIGKKESSILHYGPRVAEIEANTPLYPE
;
A
#
# COMPACT_ATOMS: atom_id res chain seq x y z
N MET A 1 10.10 -23.45 20.14
CA MET A 1 10.81 -22.17 19.92
C MET A 1 9.78 -21.07 20.01
N SER A 2 9.98 -20.05 20.85
CA SER A 2 9.06 -18.91 20.93
C SER A 2 8.97 -18.20 19.57
N SER A 3 7.77 -17.83 19.13
CA SER A 3 7.58 -17.06 17.90
C SER A 3 8.44 -15.78 17.97
N PRO A 4 9.17 -15.41 16.89
CA PRO A 4 10.05 -14.24 16.94
C PRO A 4 9.24 -12.97 17.18
N GLN A 5 9.73 -12.10 18.07
CA GLN A 5 9.16 -10.75 18.25
C GLN A 5 9.29 -9.97 16.93
N ILE A 6 8.16 -9.71 16.29
CA ILE A 6 8.10 -9.08 14.97
C ILE A 6 8.26 -7.56 15.11
N ILE A 7 7.43 -6.94 15.93
CA ILE A 7 7.38 -5.47 16.10
C ILE A 7 8.43 -5.04 17.12
N ASN A 8 9.06 -3.90 16.87
CA ASN A 8 10.03 -3.27 17.76
C ASN A 8 9.32 -2.51 18.90
N THR A 9 8.81 -3.25 19.89
CA THR A 9 8.02 -2.65 20.99
C THR A 9 8.85 -1.80 21.95
N GLY A 10 10.18 -1.93 21.92
CA GLY A 10 11.09 -1.01 22.64
C GLY A 10 11.17 0.39 22.02
N VAL A 11 10.72 0.56 20.76
CA VAL A 11 10.66 1.86 20.06
C VAL A 11 9.22 2.35 19.93
N TYR A 12 8.28 1.43 19.68
CA TYR A 12 6.88 1.75 19.46
C TYR A 12 6.01 1.09 20.54
N PRO A 13 5.31 1.86 21.39
CA PRO A 13 4.57 1.32 22.53
C PRO A 13 3.21 0.72 22.11
N VAL A 14 3.21 -0.10 21.05
CA VAL A 14 2.01 -0.70 20.46
C VAL A 14 1.37 -1.76 21.35
N ASP A 15 2.13 -2.35 22.28
CA ASP A 15 1.67 -3.34 23.27
C ASP A 15 1.25 -2.71 24.61
N THR A 16 1.46 -1.40 24.77
CA THR A 16 1.10 -0.64 25.98
C THR A 16 0.29 0.60 25.63
N LEU A 17 -0.70 0.48 24.74
CA LEU A 17 -1.50 1.60 24.22
C LEU A 17 -2.24 2.41 25.31
N SER A 18 -2.47 1.82 26.48
CA SER A 18 -3.08 2.46 27.64
C SER A 18 -2.10 3.29 28.49
N SER A 19 -0.81 3.30 28.18
CA SER A 19 0.19 4.12 28.88
C SER A 19 0.12 5.60 28.47
N ALA A 20 0.63 6.50 29.32
CA ALA A 20 0.69 7.92 29.01
C ALA A 20 1.63 8.20 27.81
N ASP A 21 2.75 7.48 27.74
CA ASP A 21 3.72 7.60 26.65
C ASP A 21 3.11 7.16 25.31
N ALA A 22 2.38 6.04 25.30
CA ALA A 22 1.69 5.59 24.10
C ALA A 22 0.63 6.59 23.63
N ARG A 23 -0.16 7.17 24.54
CA ARG A 23 -1.14 8.21 24.18
C ARG A 23 -0.48 9.44 23.55
N THR A 24 0.62 9.90 24.12
CA THR A 24 1.39 11.04 23.58
C THR A 24 1.94 10.72 22.19
N TRP A 25 2.52 9.53 22.01
CA TRP A 25 3.03 9.07 20.72
C TRP A 25 1.92 8.92 19.66
N LEU A 26 0.78 8.33 20.02
CA LEU A 26 -0.38 8.20 19.12
C LEU A 26 -0.91 9.56 18.68
N ALA A 27 -0.96 10.55 19.59
CA ALA A 27 -1.34 11.92 19.24
C ALA A 27 -0.40 12.50 18.17
N GLN A 28 0.91 12.31 18.31
CA GLN A 28 1.89 12.75 17.30
C GLN A 28 1.70 12.03 15.95
N VAL A 29 1.41 10.73 15.97
CA VAL A 29 1.11 9.96 14.74
C VAL A 29 -0.12 10.53 14.03
N ARG A 30 -1.20 10.78 14.77
CA ARG A 30 -2.43 11.38 14.23
C ARG A 30 -2.18 12.77 13.66
N THR A 31 -1.49 13.65 14.40
CA THR A 31 -1.13 14.99 13.91
C THR A 31 -0.34 14.94 12.60
N ARG A 32 0.63 14.03 12.46
CA ARG A 32 1.36 13.84 11.20
C ARG A 32 0.44 13.37 10.08
N LEU A 33 -0.44 12.40 10.35
CA LEU A 33 -1.40 11.93 9.34
C LEU A 33 -2.38 13.02 8.89
N ASP A 34 -2.80 13.89 9.80
CA ASP A 34 -3.75 14.97 9.50
C ASP A 34 -3.09 16.13 8.76
N HIS A 35 -1.88 16.52 9.15
CA HIS A 35 -1.15 17.63 8.52
C HIS A 35 -0.46 17.22 7.22
N ASP A 36 0.20 16.06 7.21
CA ASP A 36 1.04 15.63 6.10
C ASP A 36 0.39 14.56 5.23
N GLY A 37 -0.78 14.02 5.59
CA GLY A 37 -1.44 12.94 4.85
C GLY A 37 -0.72 11.59 4.89
N CYS A 38 0.45 11.52 5.53
CA CYS A 38 1.30 10.34 5.66
C CYS A 38 2.10 10.37 6.96
N CYS A 39 2.28 9.22 7.60
CA CYS A 39 3.18 9.02 8.72
C CYS A 39 4.06 7.79 8.46
N THR A 40 5.36 7.93 8.65
CA THR A 40 6.34 6.85 8.52
C THR A 40 6.92 6.49 9.89
N LEU A 41 7.10 5.19 10.12
CA LEU A 41 7.60 4.61 11.37
C LEU A 41 8.81 3.73 11.01
N PRO A 42 10.03 4.29 10.98
CA PRO A 42 11.24 3.54 10.64
C PRO A 42 11.56 2.47 11.69
N ASN A 43 12.20 1.37 11.29
CA ASN A 43 12.54 0.26 12.19
C ASN A 43 11.33 -0.28 12.98
N PHE A 44 10.13 -0.29 12.37
CA PHE A 44 8.89 -0.76 12.99
C PHE A 44 8.96 -2.25 13.33
N VAL A 45 9.60 -3.03 12.47
CA VAL A 45 9.92 -4.43 12.73
C VAL A 45 11.35 -4.59 13.21
N THR A 46 11.62 -5.61 14.03
CA THR A 46 12.98 -5.91 14.48
C THR A 46 13.88 -6.30 13.31
N ALA A 47 15.18 -6.00 13.39
CA ALA A 47 16.14 -6.35 12.33
C ALA A 47 16.14 -7.87 12.01
N LYS A 48 15.96 -8.71 13.04
CA LYS A 48 15.84 -10.17 12.89
C LYS A 48 14.57 -10.58 12.13
N ALA A 49 13.44 -9.94 12.43
CA ALA A 49 12.18 -10.18 11.73
C ALA A 49 12.26 -9.70 10.28
N LEU A 50 12.79 -8.49 10.04
CA LEU A 50 12.98 -7.93 8.70
C LEU A 50 13.84 -8.85 7.82
N ALA A 51 14.99 -9.30 8.32
CA ALA A 51 15.87 -10.21 7.58
C ALA A 51 15.15 -11.52 7.20
N LYS A 52 14.29 -12.06 8.09
CA LYS A 52 13.49 -13.25 7.79
C LYS A 52 12.37 -12.95 6.78
N MET A 53 11.66 -11.83 6.92
CA MET A 53 10.62 -11.39 5.98
C MET A 53 11.17 -11.19 4.58
N VAL A 54 12.37 -10.60 4.45
CA VAL A 54 13.04 -10.42 3.14
C VAL A 54 13.34 -11.77 2.48
N ARG A 55 13.91 -12.73 3.22
CA ARG A 55 14.16 -14.09 2.69
C ARG A 55 12.87 -14.79 2.26
N GLN A 56 11.82 -14.69 3.08
CA GLN A 56 10.50 -15.25 2.80
C GLN A 56 9.86 -14.61 1.56
N ALA A 57 9.90 -13.28 1.43
CA ALA A 57 9.38 -12.58 0.26
C ALA A 57 10.14 -12.98 -1.02
N HIS A 58 11.48 -13.07 -0.96
CA HIS A 58 12.28 -13.52 -2.10
C HIS A 58 11.98 -14.95 -2.54
N SER A 59 11.70 -15.87 -1.62
CA SER A 59 11.38 -17.27 -1.99
C SER A 59 10.10 -17.40 -2.81
N ILE A 60 9.17 -16.45 -2.70
CA ILE A 60 7.91 -16.43 -3.46
C ILE A 60 7.84 -15.32 -4.53
N ALA A 61 8.89 -14.50 -4.69
CA ALA A 61 8.89 -13.39 -5.65
C ALA A 61 8.74 -13.84 -7.12
N HIS A 62 9.11 -15.09 -7.43
CA HIS A 62 8.91 -15.68 -8.76
C HIS A 62 7.43 -15.94 -9.10
N LEU A 63 6.54 -15.94 -8.11
CA LEU A 63 5.09 -16.05 -8.28
C LEU A 63 4.42 -14.70 -8.56
N ALA A 64 5.18 -13.60 -8.56
CA ALA A 64 4.64 -12.27 -8.75
C ALA A 64 4.14 -12.07 -10.20
N TYR A 65 2.91 -11.60 -10.35
CA TYR A 65 2.33 -11.32 -11.66
C TYR A 65 2.59 -9.87 -12.09
N PRO A 66 3.10 -9.63 -13.32
CA PRO A 66 3.19 -8.29 -13.86
C PRO A 66 1.79 -7.79 -14.27
N GLY A 67 1.20 -6.92 -13.46
CA GLY A 67 -0.06 -6.25 -13.79
C GLY A 67 0.07 -5.29 -14.99
N PRO A 68 -0.88 -4.36 -15.19
CA PRO A 68 -0.86 -3.44 -16.33
C PRO A 68 0.43 -2.61 -16.39
N THR A 69 0.88 -2.34 -17.61
CA THR A 69 2.12 -1.57 -17.88
C THR A 69 1.90 -0.07 -17.93
N GLU A 70 0.65 0.37 -18.08
CA GLU A 70 0.27 1.78 -18.07
C GLU A 70 -1.13 1.96 -17.48
N VAL A 71 -1.29 2.96 -16.63
CA VAL A 71 -2.55 3.25 -15.93
C VAL A 71 -2.76 4.76 -15.82
N SER A 72 -4.02 5.19 -15.76
CA SER A 72 -4.34 6.57 -15.34
C SER A 72 -4.40 6.65 -13.81
N PRO A 73 -4.32 7.85 -13.22
CA PRO A 73 -4.45 8.00 -11.77
C PRO A 73 -5.71 7.41 -11.14
N TYR A 74 -6.78 7.28 -11.94
CA TYR A 74 -8.10 6.83 -11.52
C TYR A 74 -8.41 5.40 -11.95
N PHE A 75 -7.40 4.57 -12.25
CA PHE A 75 -7.61 3.21 -12.77
C PHE A 75 -8.33 2.25 -11.79
N PHE A 76 -8.56 2.67 -10.55
CA PHE A 76 -9.44 1.97 -9.58
C PHE A 76 -10.94 2.25 -9.81
N ASN A 77 -11.30 3.36 -10.49
CA ASN A 77 -12.68 3.83 -10.72
C ASN A 77 -12.96 4.10 -12.20
N TYR A 78 -13.09 3.03 -12.97
CA TYR A 78 -13.39 3.07 -14.42
C TYR A 78 -14.77 3.67 -14.80
N ARG A 79 -15.64 3.95 -13.82
CA ARG A 79 -16.95 4.56 -14.06
C ARG A 79 -16.88 6.09 -14.11
N LEU A 80 -15.88 6.67 -13.46
CA LEU A 80 -15.70 8.12 -13.41
C LEU A 80 -15.40 8.66 -14.82
N GLY A 81 -16.18 9.62 -15.29
CA GLY A 81 -16.09 10.20 -16.63
C GLY A 81 -16.41 9.24 -17.78
N LYS A 82 -17.14 8.15 -17.50
CA LYS A 82 -17.58 7.23 -18.55
C LYS A 82 -18.66 7.89 -19.42
N GLY A 83 -18.36 8.05 -20.70
CA GLY A 83 -19.25 8.70 -21.67
C GLY A 83 -18.83 10.14 -21.98
N ASP A 84 -17.93 10.70 -21.19
CA ASP A 84 -17.43 12.05 -21.40
C ASP A 84 -16.37 12.07 -22.50
N ASP A 85 -16.49 13.05 -23.39
CA ASP A 85 -15.49 13.39 -24.40
C ASP A 85 -14.39 14.26 -23.75
N LEU A 86 -13.37 13.59 -23.23
CA LEU A 86 -12.28 14.21 -22.48
C LEU A 86 -10.98 14.15 -23.28
N PRO A 87 -10.17 15.23 -23.28
CA PRO A 87 -8.89 15.23 -23.98
C PRO A 87 -7.93 14.20 -23.37
N ALA A 88 -6.97 13.73 -24.17
CA ALA A 88 -5.96 12.75 -23.72
C ALA A 88 -5.10 13.24 -22.55
N THR A 89 -4.99 14.55 -22.37
CA THR A 89 -4.27 15.20 -21.27
C THR A 89 -5.03 15.19 -19.95
N HIS A 90 -6.36 15.01 -19.98
CA HIS A 90 -7.20 15.02 -18.78
C HIS A 90 -6.78 13.92 -17.80
N PRO A 91 -6.75 14.15 -16.47
CA PRO A 91 -6.30 13.15 -15.49
C PRO A 91 -6.99 11.79 -15.59
N LEU A 92 -8.26 11.74 -15.96
CA LEU A 92 -8.99 10.46 -16.16
C LEU A 92 -8.46 9.63 -17.35
N ARG A 93 -7.87 10.28 -18.36
CA ARG A 93 -7.40 9.66 -19.61
C ARG A 93 -5.88 9.51 -19.67
N ARG A 94 -5.14 10.40 -18.99
CA ARG A 94 -3.67 10.43 -19.01
C ARG A 94 -3.10 9.19 -18.34
N LYS A 95 -2.54 8.30 -19.16
CA LYS A 95 -1.81 7.13 -18.68
C LYS A 95 -0.36 7.49 -18.41
N GLY A 96 0.23 6.81 -17.45
CA GLY A 96 1.69 6.78 -17.32
C GLY A 96 2.19 5.40 -16.95
N ARG A 97 3.52 5.27 -17.01
CA ARG A 97 4.21 4.00 -16.95
C ARG A 97 4.12 3.35 -15.57
N ARG A 98 3.81 2.05 -15.57
CA ARG A 98 3.83 1.17 -14.41
C ARG A 98 4.68 -0.04 -14.74
N LYS A 99 5.66 -0.34 -13.91
CA LYS A 99 6.53 -1.52 -14.06
C LYS A 99 6.78 -2.12 -12.70
N LEU A 100 5.88 -3.00 -12.27
CA LEU A 100 5.95 -3.73 -11.02
C LEU A 100 5.19 -5.06 -11.15
N ALA A 101 5.57 -6.03 -10.34
CA ALA A 101 4.85 -7.30 -10.22
C ALA A 101 4.38 -7.49 -8.77
N GLN A 102 3.27 -8.21 -8.57
CA GLN A 102 2.71 -8.43 -7.23
C GLN A 102 2.44 -9.90 -6.96
N VAL A 103 2.79 -10.35 -5.76
CA VAL A 103 2.35 -11.64 -5.20
C VAL A 103 1.04 -11.43 -4.44
N ALA A 104 0.01 -12.20 -4.80
CA ALA A 104 -1.31 -12.17 -4.18
C ALA A 104 -1.33 -12.85 -2.80
N ALA A 105 -2.33 -12.52 -1.97
CA ALA A 105 -2.44 -12.99 -0.59
C ALA A 105 -2.49 -14.51 -0.44
N ASP A 106 -3.23 -15.20 -1.31
CA ASP A 106 -3.36 -16.66 -1.31
C ASP A 106 -2.05 -17.40 -1.62
N LEU A 107 -1.07 -16.70 -2.21
CA LEU A 107 0.26 -17.22 -2.50
C LEU A 107 1.28 -16.94 -1.38
N ILE A 108 0.87 -16.24 -0.30
CA ILE A 108 1.74 -15.93 0.84
C ILE A 108 1.44 -16.93 1.97
N PRO A 109 2.39 -17.83 2.31
CA PRO A 109 2.16 -18.84 3.32
C PRO A 109 1.75 -18.26 4.69
N PRO A 110 0.82 -18.90 5.41
CA PRO A 110 0.33 -18.37 6.69
C PRO A 110 1.42 -18.33 7.79
N ASP A 111 2.43 -19.19 7.71
CA ASP A 111 3.56 -19.22 8.65
C ASP A 111 4.63 -18.15 8.36
N PHE A 112 4.50 -17.39 7.27
CA PHE A 112 5.37 -16.25 7.00
C PHE A 112 5.19 -15.16 8.05
N LEU A 113 6.27 -14.44 8.39
CA LEU A 113 6.19 -13.38 9.39
C LEU A 113 5.30 -12.22 8.92
N LEU A 114 5.20 -11.96 7.61
CA LEU A 114 4.25 -10.99 7.06
C LEU A 114 2.81 -11.40 7.34
N SER A 115 2.47 -12.67 7.13
CA SER A 115 1.16 -13.23 7.42
C SER A 115 0.83 -13.21 8.92
N GLN A 116 1.84 -13.42 9.78
CA GLN A 116 1.68 -13.30 11.23
C GLN A 116 1.50 -11.85 11.68
N LEU A 117 2.27 -10.91 11.11
CA LEU A 117 2.11 -9.47 11.37
C LEU A 117 0.71 -8.99 10.95
N TYR A 118 0.30 -9.34 9.73
CA TYR A 118 -1.01 -9.00 9.18
C TYR A 118 -2.16 -9.49 10.06
N ARG A 119 -2.04 -10.74 10.55
CA ARG A 119 -3.03 -11.41 11.40
C ARG A 119 -2.88 -11.10 12.90
N SER A 120 -1.98 -10.21 13.29
CA SER A 120 -1.79 -9.84 14.69
C SER A 120 -2.91 -8.93 15.18
N ASP A 121 -3.52 -9.23 16.32
CA ASP A 121 -4.52 -8.34 16.94
C ASP A 121 -3.87 -7.06 17.47
N LEU A 122 -2.58 -7.12 17.81
CA LEU A 122 -1.77 -5.94 18.16
C LEU A 122 -1.78 -4.89 17.04
N MET A 123 -1.77 -5.31 15.78
CA MET A 123 -1.90 -4.39 14.64
C MET A 123 -3.31 -3.79 14.54
N LEU A 124 -4.36 -4.55 14.86
CA LEU A 124 -5.72 -4.01 14.87
C LEU A 124 -5.89 -2.98 15.97
N ASP A 125 -5.44 -3.29 17.19
CA ASP A 125 -5.52 -2.38 18.33
C ASP A 125 -4.72 -1.10 18.07
N PHE A 126 -3.51 -1.24 17.52
CA PHE A 126 -2.68 -0.11 17.13
C PHE A 126 -3.35 0.77 16.07
N LEU A 127 -3.89 0.17 15.00
CA LEU A 127 -4.55 0.93 13.93
C LEU A 127 -5.86 1.56 14.40
N ALA A 128 -6.65 0.86 15.23
CA ALA A 128 -7.85 1.41 15.85
C ALA A 128 -7.52 2.58 16.78
N ALA A 129 -6.40 2.48 17.52
CA ALA A 129 -5.89 3.58 18.31
C ALA A 129 -5.40 4.75 17.45
N ILE A 130 -5.06 4.57 16.18
CA ILE A 130 -4.78 5.68 15.26
C ILE A 130 -6.09 6.28 14.70
N THR A 131 -6.97 5.45 14.15
CA THR A 131 -8.20 5.90 13.46
C THR A 131 -9.27 6.43 14.42
N GLY A 132 -9.26 5.99 15.68
CA GLY A 132 -10.31 6.32 16.65
C GLY A 132 -11.58 5.48 16.48
N GLU A 133 -11.57 4.46 15.63
CA GLU A 133 -12.68 3.57 15.32
C GLU A 133 -12.18 2.13 15.13
N PRO A 134 -13.05 1.11 15.22
CA PRO A 134 -12.65 -0.28 14.98
C PRO A 134 -11.98 -0.48 13.61
N VAL A 135 -10.93 -1.28 13.58
CA VAL A 135 -10.23 -1.66 12.35
C VAL A 135 -10.34 -3.16 12.14
N TYR A 136 -10.58 -3.55 10.90
CA TYR A 136 -10.77 -4.92 10.46
C TYR A 136 -9.74 -5.27 9.40
N ARG A 137 -9.38 -6.55 9.35
CA ARG A 137 -8.57 -7.12 8.26
C ARG A 137 -9.41 -7.12 6.99
N ASN A 138 -8.80 -6.73 5.87
CA ASN A 138 -9.41 -6.89 4.55
C ASN A 138 -9.64 -8.40 4.30
N GLN A 139 -10.84 -8.76 3.88
CA GLN A 139 -11.25 -10.15 3.66
C GLN A 139 -11.09 -10.59 2.21
N ASP A 140 -10.60 -9.71 1.33
CA ASP A 140 -10.34 -10.06 -0.06
C ASP A 140 -9.29 -11.20 -0.16
N PRO A 141 -9.63 -12.31 -0.86
CA PRO A 141 -8.77 -13.50 -0.90
C PRO A 141 -7.42 -13.26 -1.59
N TYR A 142 -7.29 -12.20 -2.40
CA TYR A 142 -6.09 -11.92 -3.19
C TYR A 142 -5.40 -10.60 -2.80
N GLN A 143 -6.16 -9.59 -2.35
CA GLN A 143 -5.69 -8.24 -2.08
C GLN A 143 -5.43 -7.94 -0.59
N SER A 144 -5.88 -8.81 0.33
CA SER A 144 -5.78 -8.60 1.77
C SER A 144 -4.34 -8.39 2.28
N LEU A 145 -3.37 -9.09 1.70
CA LEU A 145 -1.94 -8.91 1.92
C LEU A 145 -1.23 -9.17 0.60
N ASN A 146 -0.47 -8.22 0.08
CA ASN A 146 0.27 -8.44 -1.16
C ASN A 146 1.71 -7.91 -1.09
N ILE A 147 2.59 -8.49 -1.90
CA ILE A 147 4.00 -8.11 -1.97
C ILE A 147 4.28 -7.54 -3.36
N SER A 148 4.58 -6.25 -3.43
CA SER A 148 5.03 -5.56 -4.64
C SER A 148 6.54 -5.69 -4.81
N VAL A 149 6.95 -6.10 -6.01
CA VAL A 149 8.35 -6.30 -6.41
C VAL A 149 8.65 -5.42 -7.63
N MET A 150 9.59 -4.51 -7.47
CA MET A 150 10.11 -3.64 -8.53
C MET A 150 11.59 -3.94 -8.75
N LYS A 151 11.94 -4.34 -9.98
CA LYS A 151 13.34 -4.49 -10.44
C LYS A 151 13.86 -3.16 -11.00
N GLN A 152 15.07 -3.14 -11.55
CA GLN A 152 15.60 -1.98 -12.28
C GLN A 152 14.62 -1.45 -13.33
N GLY A 153 14.46 -0.13 -13.34
CA GLY A 153 13.50 0.60 -14.15
C GLY A 153 12.05 0.44 -13.67
N GLY A 154 11.83 -0.26 -12.56
CA GLY A 154 10.51 -0.48 -11.97
C GLY A 154 9.95 0.82 -11.41
N CYS A 155 8.65 1.05 -11.57
CA CYS A 155 8.00 2.29 -11.14
C CYS A 155 6.50 2.07 -10.98
N GLN A 156 5.85 3.02 -10.32
CA GLN A 156 4.40 3.07 -10.23
C GLN A 156 3.97 4.50 -10.48
N GLN A 157 3.25 4.73 -11.58
CA GLN A 157 2.74 6.05 -11.95
C GLN A 157 1.87 6.66 -10.84
N TRP A 158 1.72 7.99 -10.87
CA TRP A 158 0.70 8.72 -10.12
C TRP A 158 -0.65 8.04 -10.15
N HIS A 159 -1.20 7.73 -8.97
CA HIS A 159 -2.49 7.10 -8.77
C HIS A 159 -3.09 7.42 -7.41
N PHE A 160 -4.37 7.08 -7.27
CA PHE A 160 -5.09 6.99 -6.01
C PHE A 160 -5.42 5.54 -5.69
N ASP A 161 -5.59 5.27 -4.40
CA ASP A 161 -6.06 3.97 -3.92
C ASP A 161 -7.57 3.99 -3.65
N SER A 162 -8.18 2.82 -3.67
CA SER A 162 -9.59 2.68 -3.27
C SER A 162 -9.79 2.81 -1.75
N GLY A 163 -8.76 2.50 -0.97
CA GLY A 163 -8.79 2.54 0.49
C GLY A 163 -8.46 3.93 1.05
N THR A 164 -9.22 4.38 2.06
CA THR A 164 -8.99 5.68 2.72
C THR A 164 -7.71 5.70 3.56
N MET A 165 -7.29 4.56 4.09
CA MET A 165 -6.03 4.37 4.79
C MET A 165 -5.25 3.21 4.17
N VAL A 166 -3.99 3.44 3.86
CA VAL A 166 -3.11 2.47 3.20
C VAL A 166 -1.91 2.23 4.10
N ILE A 167 -1.64 0.95 4.38
CA ILE A 167 -0.57 0.52 5.26
C ILE A 167 0.44 -0.26 4.44
N THR A 168 1.70 0.17 4.47
CA THR A 168 2.78 -0.50 3.75
C THR A 168 3.97 -0.74 4.65
N LEU A 169 4.72 -1.81 4.40
CA LEU A 169 5.99 -2.11 5.06
C LEU A 169 7.05 -2.30 3.98
N LEU A 170 8.04 -1.41 3.93
CA LEU A 170 9.16 -1.58 3.01
C LEU A 170 10.07 -2.70 3.54
N LEU A 171 10.26 -3.77 2.78
CA LEU A 171 11.09 -4.90 3.17
C LEU A 171 12.52 -4.75 2.66
N GLN A 172 12.66 -4.23 1.45
CA GLN A 172 13.95 -4.01 0.81
C GLN A 172 13.87 -2.71 0.00
N GLU A 173 14.73 -1.76 0.33
CA GLU A 173 14.97 -0.55 -0.46
C GLU A 173 15.85 -0.85 -1.69
N PRO A 174 15.70 -0.09 -2.79
CA PRO A 174 16.59 -0.20 -3.95
C PRO A 174 17.95 0.47 -3.67
N GLU A 175 18.88 0.41 -4.62
CA GLU A 175 20.16 1.16 -4.53
C GLU A 175 19.94 2.68 -4.68
N ALA A 176 19.10 3.08 -5.63
CA ALA A 176 18.67 4.46 -5.83
C ALA A 176 17.24 4.52 -6.38
N GLY A 177 16.67 5.72 -6.41
CA GLY A 177 15.30 5.92 -6.86
C GLY A 177 14.26 5.22 -5.95
N GLY A 178 13.14 4.77 -6.52
CA GLY A 178 12.07 4.10 -5.76
C GLY A 178 11.47 4.95 -4.64
N ILE A 179 11.53 6.27 -4.78
CA ILE A 179 11.09 7.26 -3.82
C ILE A 179 9.57 7.28 -3.83
N PHE A 180 8.96 7.26 -2.64
CA PHE A 180 7.51 7.47 -2.53
C PHE A 180 7.23 8.97 -2.61
N GLU A 181 6.50 9.38 -3.62
CA GLU A 181 6.09 10.78 -3.81
C GLU A 181 4.58 10.90 -3.72
N TYR A 182 4.10 11.97 -3.10
CA TYR A 182 2.67 12.16 -2.91
C TYR A 182 2.28 13.63 -2.78
N ALA A 183 1.10 13.98 -3.28
CA ALA A 183 0.43 15.26 -3.06
C ALA A 183 -0.74 15.02 -2.09
N PRO A 184 -0.58 15.39 -0.80
CA PRO A 184 -1.55 15.08 0.24
C PRO A 184 -2.87 15.81 0.04
N ALA A 185 -3.98 15.11 0.27
CA ALA A 185 -5.34 15.68 0.27
C ALA A 185 -5.62 16.59 -0.95
N ILE A 186 -5.08 16.21 -2.11
CA ILE A 186 -5.24 16.97 -3.35
C ILE A 186 -6.70 16.97 -3.84
N ARG A 187 -7.48 15.97 -3.42
CA ARG A 187 -8.91 15.84 -3.71
C ARG A 187 -9.72 15.52 -2.46
N SER A 188 -11.04 15.61 -2.56
CA SER A 188 -12.00 15.34 -1.48
C SER A 188 -13.17 14.48 -1.98
N GLU A 189 -14.11 14.14 -1.09
CA GLU A 189 -15.35 13.46 -1.50
C GLU A 189 -16.22 14.32 -2.43
N ALA A 190 -16.18 15.65 -2.27
CA ALA A 190 -17.02 16.57 -3.02
C ALA A 190 -16.38 17.04 -4.34
N ASP A 191 -15.07 16.93 -4.46
CA ASP A 191 -14.31 17.46 -5.61
C ASP A 191 -13.07 16.62 -5.90
N GLU A 192 -13.00 16.11 -7.12
CA GLU A 192 -11.86 15.36 -7.64
C GLU A 192 -10.64 16.25 -7.92
N ASN A 193 -10.85 17.57 -8.01
CA ASN A 193 -9.83 18.60 -8.19
C ASN A 193 -8.92 18.32 -9.39
N PHE A 194 -9.52 18.08 -10.56
CA PHE A 194 -8.81 17.67 -11.77
C PHE A 194 -7.73 18.66 -12.19
N ASP A 195 -7.93 19.97 -11.99
CA ASP A 195 -6.94 20.99 -12.34
C ASP A 195 -5.65 20.85 -11.52
N ALA A 196 -5.77 20.68 -10.19
CA ALA A 196 -4.60 20.48 -9.34
C ALA A 196 -3.91 19.13 -9.63
N VAL A 197 -4.70 18.08 -9.88
CA VAL A 197 -4.14 16.78 -10.29
C VAL A 197 -3.40 16.93 -11.61
N GLN A 198 -3.98 17.62 -12.60
CA GLN A 198 -3.34 17.85 -13.89
C GLN A 198 -2.02 18.62 -13.75
N ALA A 199 -1.97 19.66 -12.92
CA ALA A 199 -0.74 20.40 -12.64
C ALA A 199 0.39 19.47 -12.12
N VAL A 200 0.08 18.56 -11.18
CA VAL A 200 1.06 17.57 -10.70
C VAL A 200 1.49 16.60 -11.80
N LEU A 201 0.55 16.16 -12.65
CA LEU A 201 0.86 15.29 -13.79
C LEU A 201 1.71 16.00 -14.87
N ASP A 202 1.61 17.32 -14.97
CA ASP A 202 2.41 18.19 -15.84
C ASP A 202 3.76 18.57 -15.23
N GLY A 203 4.04 18.13 -14.00
CA GLY A 203 5.34 18.26 -13.34
C GLY A 203 5.42 19.33 -12.26
N ASP A 204 4.30 19.99 -11.90
CA ASP A 204 4.28 20.87 -10.73
C ASP A 204 4.53 20.07 -9.45
N SER A 205 5.62 20.38 -8.77
CA SER A 205 6.03 19.75 -7.52
C SER A 205 5.74 20.60 -6.28
N ALA A 206 5.08 21.75 -6.38
CA ALA A 206 4.86 22.67 -5.26
C ALA A 206 4.13 22.03 -4.07
N ARG A 207 3.25 21.07 -4.34
CA ARG A 207 2.50 20.29 -3.32
C ARG A 207 3.04 18.88 -3.11
N VAL A 208 4.04 18.47 -3.89
CA VAL A 208 4.57 17.10 -3.86
C VAL A 208 5.58 16.97 -2.73
N ARG A 209 5.34 15.96 -1.89
CA ARG A 209 6.22 15.53 -0.82
C ARG A 209 6.93 14.25 -1.22
N GLN A 210 8.13 14.04 -0.70
CA GLN A 210 8.95 12.87 -0.99
C GLN A 210 9.37 12.15 0.29
N ASN A 211 9.17 10.84 0.33
CA ASN A 211 9.64 9.97 1.41
C ASN A 211 10.68 8.98 0.86
N ARG A 212 11.92 9.13 1.31
CA ARG A 212 12.99 8.15 1.11
C ARG A 212 12.92 7.12 2.23
N LEU A 213 12.16 6.07 1.99
CA LEU A 213 11.90 5.02 2.97
C LEU A 213 13.11 4.11 3.13
N GLN A 214 13.31 3.64 4.37
CA GLN A 214 14.29 2.61 4.73
C GLN A 214 13.58 1.27 4.93
N ALA A 215 14.32 0.18 4.77
CA ALA A 215 13.85 -1.17 5.04
C ALA A 215 13.43 -1.31 6.50
N GLY A 216 12.27 -1.93 6.73
CA GLY A 216 11.61 -2.00 8.03
C GLY A 216 10.71 -0.82 8.36
N THR A 217 10.61 0.21 7.50
CA THR A 217 9.68 1.33 7.70
C THR A 217 8.24 0.92 7.42
N LEU A 218 7.37 1.06 8.42
CA LEU A 218 5.91 1.02 8.24
C LEU A 218 5.43 2.42 7.84
N SER A 219 4.62 2.53 6.80
CA SER A 219 4.02 3.79 6.36
C SER A 219 2.51 3.68 6.39
N LEU A 220 1.85 4.70 6.95
CA LEU A 220 0.42 4.91 6.92
C LEU A 220 0.14 6.17 6.12
N PHE A 221 -0.79 6.13 5.15
CA PHE A 221 -1.13 7.31 4.38
C PHE A 221 -2.56 7.28 3.82
N ARG A 222 -3.10 8.46 3.52
CA ARG A 222 -4.46 8.65 3.00
C ARG A 222 -4.50 8.51 1.47
N GLY A 223 -4.27 7.29 0.97
CA GLY A 223 -4.11 6.99 -0.46
C GLY A 223 -5.34 7.29 -1.33
N HIS A 224 -6.54 7.30 -0.76
CA HIS A 224 -7.73 7.72 -1.50
C HIS A 224 -7.70 9.19 -1.88
N TYR A 225 -7.33 10.08 -0.97
CA TYR A 225 -7.38 11.54 -1.19
C TYR A 225 -6.03 12.14 -1.61
N SER A 226 -4.96 11.34 -1.61
CA SER A 226 -3.61 11.80 -1.90
C SER A 226 -3.11 11.12 -3.17
N LEU A 227 -2.79 11.92 -4.20
CA LEU A 227 -2.18 11.41 -5.42
C LEU A 227 -0.77 10.96 -5.08
N HIS A 228 -0.38 9.74 -5.42
CA HIS A 228 0.92 9.22 -5.03
C HIS A 228 1.55 8.31 -6.09
N ARG A 229 2.87 8.17 -6.05
CA ARG A 229 3.65 7.38 -6.99
C ARG A 229 4.90 6.81 -6.35
N VAL A 230 5.55 5.88 -7.06
CA VAL A 230 6.91 5.42 -6.76
C VAL A 230 7.79 5.75 -7.95
N THR A 231 8.83 6.56 -7.73
CA THR A 231 9.78 6.92 -8.78
C THR A 231 10.54 5.70 -9.31
N GLU A 232 11.19 5.85 -10.45
CA GLU A 232 11.93 4.75 -11.06
C GLU A 232 12.98 4.17 -10.10
N VAL A 233 13.02 2.84 -10.01
CA VAL A 233 14.00 2.08 -9.24
C VAL A 233 15.29 1.96 -10.05
N GLU A 234 16.39 2.36 -9.44
CA GLU A 234 17.72 2.32 -10.02
C GLU A 234 18.59 1.29 -9.29
N GLY A 235 19.47 0.64 -10.05
CA GLY A 235 20.35 -0.42 -9.57
C GLY A 235 19.76 -1.82 -9.64
N SER A 236 20.58 -2.81 -9.26
CA SER A 236 20.29 -4.23 -9.38
C SER A 236 19.38 -4.75 -8.26
N ARG A 237 19.47 -4.12 -7.08
CA ARG A 237 18.67 -4.47 -5.90
C ARG A 237 17.21 -4.12 -6.10
N GLN A 238 16.35 -5.14 -6.00
CA GLN A 238 14.90 -4.97 -6.11
C GLN A 238 14.35 -4.15 -4.94
N ARG A 239 13.36 -3.29 -5.22
CA ARG A 239 12.50 -2.70 -4.19
C ARG A 239 11.36 -3.67 -3.88
N VAL A 240 11.25 -4.10 -2.63
CA VAL A 240 10.24 -5.08 -2.18
C VAL A 240 9.41 -4.45 -1.05
N GLN A 241 8.10 -4.36 -1.25
CA GLN A 241 7.17 -3.73 -0.31
C GLN A 241 5.96 -4.62 -0.06
N ALA A 242 5.62 -4.84 1.20
CA ALA A 242 4.34 -5.41 1.58
C ALA A 242 3.27 -4.33 1.70
N ILE A 243 2.06 -4.64 1.25
CA ILE A 243 0.86 -3.81 1.38
C ILE A 243 -0.13 -4.61 2.25
N LEU A 244 -0.51 -4.04 3.38
CA LEU A 244 -1.33 -4.69 4.40
C LEU A 244 -2.74 -4.07 4.36
N GLY A 245 -3.72 -4.88 3.96
CA GLY A 245 -5.10 -4.43 3.77
C GLY A 245 -5.87 -4.38 5.08
N TYR A 246 -6.16 -3.17 5.56
CA TYR A 246 -7.05 -2.95 6.69
C TYR A 246 -8.19 -2.01 6.29
N SER A 247 -9.30 -2.06 7.01
CA SER A 247 -10.52 -1.31 6.74
C SER A 247 -11.20 -0.92 8.03
N THR A 248 -11.81 0.26 8.08
CA THR A 248 -12.68 0.67 9.20
C THR A 248 -14.10 0.11 9.05
N ARG A 249 -14.39 -0.53 7.91
CA ARG A 249 -15.63 -1.29 7.66
C ARG A 249 -15.36 -2.80 7.71
N PRO A 250 -16.18 -3.58 8.43
CA PRO A 250 -16.06 -5.04 8.43
C PRO A 250 -16.44 -5.62 7.05
N GLY A 251 -15.91 -6.80 6.73
CA GLY A 251 -16.30 -7.53 5.52
C GLY A 251 -15.86 -6.89 4.21
N LEU A 252 -14.85 -6.01 4.23
CA LEU A 252 -14.34 -5.41 3.00
C LEU A 252 -13.79 -6.51 2.08
N ILE A 253 -14.38 -6.63 0.90
CA ILE A 253 -13.93 -7.46 -0.20
C ILE A 253 -13.84 -6.55 -1.43
N GLY A 254 -12.75 -6.68 -2.20
CA GLY A 254 -12.52 -5.89 -3.40
C GLY A 254 -13.34 -6.38 -4.59
N LYS A 255 -13.05 -5.83 -5.77
CA LYS A 255 -13.62 -6.31 -7.03
C LYS A 255 -12.79 -7.44 -7.60
N LYS A 256 -13.43 -8.54 -8.01
CA LYS A 256 -12.77 -9.66 -8.70
C LYS A 256 -11.97 -9.21 -9.92
N GLU A 257 -12.50 -8.26 -10.70
CA GLU A 257 -11.82 -7.71 -11.88
C GLU A 257 -10.51 -7.01 -11.51
N SER A 258 -10.45 -6.37 -10.33
CA SER A 258 -9.20 -5.80 -9.81
C SER A 258 -8.17 -6.89 -9.53
N SER A 259 -8.58 -8.00 -8.91
CA SER A 259 -7.68 -9.11 -8.62
C SER A 259 -7.18 -9.79 -9.88
N ILE A 260 -8.03 -9.98 -10.90
CA ILE A 260 -7.61 -10.50 -12.21
C ILE A 260 -6.58 -9.55 -12.86
N LEU A 261 -6.82 -8.25 -12.82
CA LEU A 261 -5.92 -7.25 -13.39
C LEU A 261 -4.53 -7.27 -12.71
N HIS A 262 -4.49 -7.41 -11.38
CA HIS A 262 -3.25 -7.30 -10.60
C HIS A 262 -2.50 -8.63 -10.41
N TYR A 263 -3.21 -9.76 -10.44
CA TYR A 263 -2.66 -11.09 -10.12
C TYR A 263 -2.86 -12.13 -11.23
N GLY A 264 -3.40 -11.70 -12.37
CA GLY A 264 -3.40 -12.44 -13.62
C GLY A 264 -4.55 -13.43 -13.81
N PRO A 265 -4.54 -14.15 -14.95
CA PRO A 265 -5.59 -15.08 -15.35
C PRO A 265 -5.88 -16.17 -14.33
N ARG A 266 -4.89 -16.56 -13.51
CA ARG A 266 -5.08 -17.54 -12.41
C ARG A 266 -6.24 -17.20 -11.49
N VAL A 267 -6.52 -15.91 -11.25
CA VAL A 267 -7.67 -15.50 -10.43
C VAL A 267 -8.98 -15.90 -11.12
N ALA A 268 -9.10 -15.62 -12.42
CA ALA A 268 -10.31 -15.98 -13.17
C ALA A 268 -10.51 -17.51 -13.21
N GLU A 269 -9.42 -18.27 -13.36
CA GLU A 269 -9.45 -19.73 -13.36
C GLU A 269 -9.85 -20.31 -12.00
N ILE A 270 -9.30 -19.78 -10.89
CA ILE A 270 -9.70 -20.19 -9.54
C ILE A 270 -11.17 -19.87 -9.31
N GLU A 271 -11.60 -18.64 -9.58
CA GLU A 271 -12.99 -18.22 -9.35
C GLU A 271 -14.01 -18.94 -10.23
N ALA A 272 -13.60 -19.50 -11.37
CA ALA A 272 -14.46 -20.34 -12.20
C ALA A 272 -14.66 -21.76 -11.64
N ASN A 273 -13.68 -22.28 -10.90
CA ASN A 273 -13.67 -23.67 -10.42
C ASN A 273 -13.95 -23.80 -8.91
N THR A 274 -13.55 -22.81 -8.12
CA THR A 274 -13.70 -22.74 -6.66
C THR A 274 -13.85 -21.27 -6.27
N PRO A 275 -15.07 -20.70 -6.40
CA PRO A 275 -15.31 -19.29 -6.09
C PRO A 275 -14.89 -18.94 -4.66
N LEU A 276 -14.02 -17.93 -4.52
CA LEU A 276 -13.63 -17.35 -3.24
C LEU A 276 -14.29 -15.99 -3.02
N TYR A 277 -14.66 -15.29 -4.10
CA TYR A 277 -15.54 -14.14 -3.99
C TYR A 277 -16.98 -14.58 -3.71
N PRO A 278 -17.73 -13.84 -2.88
CA PRO A 278 -19.16 -14.06 -2.72
C PRO A 278 -19.89 -13.82 -4.05
N GLU A 279 -21.01 -14.53 -4.26
CA GLU A 279 -21.91 -14.37 -5.41
C GLU A 279 -22.53 -12.97 -5.50
#